data_AF-A0A952WUU0-F1
#
_entry.id   AF-A0A952WUU0-F1
#
_cell.length_a   1.000
_cell.length_b   1.000
_cell.length_c   1.000
_cell.angle_alpha   90.00
_cell.angle_beta   90.00
_cell.angle_gamma   90.00
#
_symmetry.space_group_name_H-M   'P 1'
#
loop_
_entity.id
_entity.type
_entity.pdbx_description
1 polymer ?
#
loop_
_entity_poly.entity_id
_entity_poly.type
_entity_poly.pdbx_seq_one_letter_code
_entity_poly.pdbx_strand_id
1 'polypeptide(L)'
;MFQGNPDVFDIDGYLATTREILWLVRQHVTRVAVGDIVYLYRCKGHTGKDGGLVARGIVVDSARVTPDDDGSTRFWLDESHALKPEMRARIRLESVADGTGALSRTALLNTPMGRQLPNLPNGQGTNFLLPDDVAGWLDILWSQHVPRS
;
A
#
# COMPACT_ATOMS: atom_id res chain seq x y z
N MET A 1 -5.91 0.75 4.07
CA MET A 1 -4.45 0.93 3.89
C MET A 1 -3.78 -0.42 3.80
N PHE A 2 -2.98 -0.65 2.77
CA PHE A 2 -2.23 -1.90 2.57
C PHE A 2 -0.74 -1.64 2.77
N GLN A 3 -0.02 -2.61 3.33
CA GLN A 3 1.40 -2.47 3.61
C GLN A 3 2.25 -3.42 2.75
N GLY A 4 3.45 -2.96 2.38
CA GLY A 4 4.49 -3.77 1.75
C GLY A 4 5.79 -3.68 2.53
N ASN A 5 6.46 -4.82 2.72
CA ASN A 5 7.77 -4.87 3.37
C ASN A 5 8.88 -4.90 2.28
N PRO A 6 9.74 -3.88 2.19
CA PRO A 6 10.83 -3.85 1.21
C PRO A 6 11.88 -4.95 1.43
N ASP A 7 11.89 -5.61 2.59
CA ASP A 7 12.79 -6.75 2.86
C ASP A 7 12.31 -8.08 2.23
N VAL A 8 11.14 -8.07 1.57
CA VAL A 8 10.63 -9.25 0.84
C VAL A 8 10.19 -8.92 -0.58
N PHE A 9 9.83 -7.66 -0.85
CA PHE A 9 9.30 -7.21 -2.12
C PHE A 9 9.72 -5.77 -2.43
N ASP A 10 10.36 -5.54 -3.58
CA ASP A 10 10.72 -4.21 -4.07
C ASP A 10 9.47 -3.43 -4.54
N ILE A 11 8.73 -2.92 -3.56
CA ILE A 11 7.52 -2.11 -3.76
C ILE A 11 7.81 -0.84 -4.57
N ASP A 12 8.95 -0.19 -4.35
CA ASP A 12 9.27 1.06 -5.06
C ASP A 12 9.48 0.79 -6.55
N GLY A 13 10.27 -0.23 -6.87
CA GLY A 13 10.49 -0.68 -8.25
C GLY A 13 9.19 -1.13 -8.90
N TYR A 14 8.37 -1.92 -8.20
CA TYR A 14 7.11 -2.43 -8.76
C TYR A 14 6.13 -1.31 -9.11
N LEU A 15 5.89 -0.38 -8.18
CA LEU A 15 4.98 0.75 -8.37
C LEU A 15 5.44 1.74 -9.45
N ALA A 16 6.74 1.74 -9.79
CA ALA A 16 7.27 2.53 -10.90
C ALA A 16 6.96 1.93 -12.28
N THR A 17 6.58 0.64 -12.36
CA THR A 17 6.44 -0.07 -13.65
C THR A 17 5.01 -0.33 -14.10
N THR A 18 4.03 -0.22 -13.21
CA THR A 18 2.62 -0.51 -13.54
C THR A 18 1.67 0.47 -12.85
N ARG A 19 0.46 0.57 -13.41
CA ARG A 19 -0.67 1.31 -12.80
C ARG A 19 -1.78 0.38 -12.31
N GLU A 20 -1.69 -0.91 -12.57
CA GLU A 20 -2.57 -1.91 -12.00
C GLU A 20 -1.73 -2.97 -11.29
N ILE A 21 -2.11 -3.25 -10.05
CA ILE A 21 -1.38 -4.15 -9.17
C ILE A 21 -2.32 -5.18 -8.56
N LEU A 22 -1.77 -6.35 -8.23
CA LEU A 22 -2.38 -7.27 -7.29
C LEU A 22 -1.74 -7.06 -5.92
N TRP A 23 -2.56 -7.01 -4.88
CA TRP A 23 -2.05 -6.86 -3.53
C TRP A 23 -2.73 -7.83 -2.57
N LEU A 24 -1.91 -8.41 -1.70
CA LEU A 24 -2.33 -9.41 -0.73
C LEU A 24 -3.31 -8.83 0.29
N VAL A 25 -4.41 -9.55 0.54
CA VAL A 25 -5.45 -9.23 1.52
C VAL A 25 -5.58 -10.39 2.50
N ARG A 26 -4.99 -10.27 3.69
CA ARG A 26 -5.07 -11.33 4.73
C ARG A 26 -6.18 -11.09 5.74
N GLN A 27 -6.64 -9.85 5.86
CA GLN A 27 -7.65 -9.44 6.84
C GLN A 27 -8.80 -8.72 6.13
N HIS A 28 -9.97 -8.67 6.75
CA HIS A 28 -11.11 -7.88 6.24
C HIS A 28 -11.50 -8.16 4.77
N VAL A 29 -11.27 -9.37 4.25
CA VAL A 29 -11.51 -9.73 2.84
C VAL A 29 -12.93 -9.36 2.39
N THR A 30 -13.94 -9.62 3.23
CA THR A 30 -15.35 -9.31 2.95
C THR A 30 -15.70 -7.83 3.00
N ARG A 31 -14.78 -6.97 3.44
CA ARG A 31 -14.93 -5.51 3.50
C ARG A 31 -14.16 -4.79 2.40
N VAL A 32 -13.31 -5.48 1.63
CA VAL A 32 -12.62 -4.90 0.48
C VAL A 32 -13.54 -5.03 -0.72
N ALA A 33 -14.10 -3.91 -1.15
CA ALA A 33 -15.06 -3.83 -2.25
C ALA A 33 -14.53 -2.98 -3.41
N VAL A 34 -15.05 -3.25 -4.61
CA VAL A 34 -14.78 -2.40 -5.78
C VAL A 34 -15.23 -0.97 -5.48
N GLY A 35 -14.35 0.00 -5.77
CA GLY A 35 -14.54 1.41 -5.47
C GLY A 35 -13.87 1.90 -4.19
N ASP A 36 -13.39 0.99 -3.32
CA ASP A 36 -12.68 1.38 -2.11
C ASP A 36 -11.37 2.11 -2.43
N ILE A 37 -11.11 3.19 -1.69
CA ILE A 37 -9.83 3.91 -1.74
C ILE A 37 -8.79 3.14 -0.93
N VAL A 38 -7.64 2.88 -1.55
CA VAL A 38 -6.51 2.19 -0.93
C VAL A 38 -5.29 3.10 -0.92
N TYR A 39 -4.71 3.25 0.25
CA TYR A 39 -3.37 3.81 0.43
C TYR A 39 -2.36 2.69 0.59
N LEU A 40 -1.26 2.73 -0.17
CA LEU A 40 -0.12 1.82 -0.01
C LEU A 40 0.93 2.46 0.89
N TYR A 41 1.35 1.68 1.88
CA TYR A 41 2.36 2.06 2.85
C TYR A 41 3.57 1.14 2.71
N ARG A 42 4.74 1.72 2.44
CA ARG A 42 6.02 1.01 2.48
C ARG A 42 6.54 0.96 3.92
N CYS A 43 6.81 -0.23 4.44
CA CYS A 43 7.50 -0.39 5.72
C CYS A 43 8.96 0.08 5.62
N LYS A 44 9.59 0.42 6.73
CA LYS A 44 11.00 0.86 6.76
C LYS A 44 11.96 -0.19 6.17
N GLY A 45 11.78 -1.44 6.59
CA GLY A 45 12.69 -2.55 6.33
C GLY A 45 14.15 -2.24 6.70
N HIS A 46 15.08 -2.96 6.08
CA HIS A 46 16.52 -2.80 6.20
C HIS A 46 17.12 -1.85 5.16
N THR A 47 16.32 -1.35 4.21
CA THR A 47 16.77 -0.41 3.16
C THR A 47 17.26 0.94 3.69
N GLY A 48 17.00 1.25 4.96
CA GLY A 48 17.36 2.51 5.61
C GLY A 48 16.45 3.69 5.26
N LYS A 49 15.59 3.56 4.24
CA LYS A 49 14.55 4.56 3.92
C LYS A 49 13.50 4.58 5.04
N ASP A 50 13.01 5.75 5.41
CA ASP A 50 11.86 5.81 6.31
C ASP A 50 10.64 5.13 5.66
N GLY A 51 9.83 4.49 6.50
CA GLY A 51 8.54 3.97 6.04
C GLY A 51 7.60 5.13 5.67
N GLY A 52 6.46 4.85 5.05
CA GLY A 52 5.52 5.91 4.72
C GLY A 52 4.53 5.54 3.63
N LEU A 53 3.62 6.47 3.33
CA LEU A 53 2.69 6.32 2.21
C LEU A 53 3.41 6.60 0.89
N VAL A 54 3.25 5.67 -0.05
CA VAL A 54 3.95 5.68 -1.34
C VAL A 54 3.01 5.66 -2.53
N ALA A 55 1.74 5.30 -2.34
CA ALA A 55 0.74 5.39 -3.39
C ALA A 55 -0.69 5.49 -2.85
N ARG A 56 -1.59 5.91 -3.74
CA ARG A 56 -3.04 5.89 -3.58
C ARG A 56 -3.67 5.27 -4.83
N GLY A 57 -4.71 4.47 -4.64
CA GLY A 57 -5.43 3.81 -5.72
C GLY A 57 -6.85 3.43 -5.33
N ILE A 58 -7.53 2.75 -6.24
CA ILE A 58 -8.90 2.27 -6.07
C ILE A 58 -8.95 0.77 -6.35
N VAL A 59 -9.69 0.02 -5.53
CA VAL A 59 -10.00 -1.39 -5.81
C VAL A 59 -10.88 -1.47 -7.06
N VAL A 60 -10.40 -2.16 -8.10
CA VAL A 60 -11.12 -2.33 -9.37
C VAL A 60 -11.65 -3.75 -9.57
N ASP A 61 -11.19 -4.69 -8.75
CA ASP A 61 -11.69 -6.07 -8.74
C ASP A 61 -11.62 -6.66 -7.34
N SER A 62 -12.63 -7.43 -6.97
CA SER A 62 -12.77 -8.04 -5.65
C SER A 62 -11.66 -9.03 -5.37
N ALA A 63 -11.33 -9.19 -4.09
CA ALA A 63 -10.28 -10.12 -3.67
C ALA A 63 -10.64 -11.57 -4.04
N ARG A 64 -9.69 -12.28 -4.68
CA ARG A 64 -9.82 -13.71 -4.99
C ARG A 64 -8.49 -14.43 -4.77
N VAL A 65 -8.54 -15.75 -4.64
CA VAL A 65 -7.34 -16.57 -4.60
C VAL A 65 -6.73 -16.62 -6.00
N THR A 66 -5.55 -16.03 -6.16
CA THR A 66 -4.81 -15.98 -7.43
C THR A 66 -3.32 -15.90 -7.12
N PRO A 67 -2.43 -16.44 -7.98
CA PRO A 67 -1.02 -16.04 -7.98
C PRO A 67 -0.88 -14.53 -8.14
N ASP A 68 0.30 -14.02 -7.84
CA ASP A 68 0.64 -12.64 -8.18
C ASP A 68 0.74 -12.44 -9.69
N ASP A 69 0.89 -11.19 -10.15
CA ASP A 69 1.07 -10.96 -11.59
C ASP A 69 2.47 -11.39 -12.06
N ASP A 70 2.59 -11.94 -13.26
CA ASP A 70 3.87 -12.39 -13.82
C ASP A 70 4.93 -11.26 -13.86
N GLY A 71 4.47 -10.01 -14.01
CA GLY A 71 5.32 -8.81 -14.00
C GLY A 71 5.87 -8.46 -12.61
N SER A 72 5.26 -8.96 -11.53
CA SER A 72 5.69 -8.75 -10.15
C SER A 72 6.87 -9.65 -9.76
N THR A 73 7.05 -10.80 -10.40
CA THR A 73 7.99 -11.86 -9.98
C THR A 73 9.40 -11.31 -9.75
N ARG A 74 9.90 -10.46 -10.65
CA ARG A 74 11.24 -9.85 -10.56
C ARG A 74 11.45 -8.92 -9.36
N PHE A 75 10.37 -8.49 -8.69
CA PHE A 75 10.43 -7.62 -7.52
C PHE A 75 10.35 -8.40 -6.21
N TRP A 76 10.01 -9.69 -6.25
CA TRP A 76 10.11 -10.56 -5.09
C TRP A 76 11.56 -10.96 -4.86
N LEU A 77 12.02 -10.91 -3.60
CA LEU A 77 13.34 -11.46 -3.24
C LEU A 77 13.35 -13.00 -3.27
N ASP A 78 12.18 -13.61 -3.05
CA ASP A 78 11.92 -15.04 -3.24
C ASP A 78 10.74 -15.19 -4.21
N GLU A 79 11.04 -15.59 -5.44
CA GLU A 79 10.06 -15.73 -6.53
C GLU A 79 8.94 -16.73 -6.21
N SER A 80 9.15 -17.67 -5.28
CA SER A 80 8.12 -18.62 -4.88
C SER A 80 6.88 -17.94 -4.27
N HIS A 81 7.05 -16.73 -3.71
CA HIS A 81 5.94 -15.91 -3.22
C HIS A 81 5.03 -15.40 -4.35
N ALA A 82 5.57 -15.11 -5.53
CA ALA A 82 4.79 -14.69 -6.69
C ALA A 82 3.89 -15.83 -7.21
N LEU A 83 4.44 -17.04 -7.24
CA LEU A 83 3.76 -18.24 -7.76
C LEU A 83 2.66 -18.75 -6.82
N LYS A 84 2.75 -18.44 -5.53
CA LYS A 84 1.82 -18.94 -4.51
C LYS A 84 0.44 -18.28 -4.66
N PRO A 85 -0.64 -19.07 -4.89
CA PRO A 85 -1.99 -18.54 -4.86
C PRO A 85 -2.37 -18.07 -3.45
N GLU A 86 -2.72 -16.80 -3.32
CA GLU A 86 -3.21 -16.19 -2.08
C GLU A 86 -4.35 -15.22 -2.41
N MET A 87 -5.07 -14.77 -1.38
CA MET A 87 -6.18 -13.84 -1.53
C MET A 87 -5.65 -12.45 -1.91
N ARG A 88 -5.86 -12.02 -3.15
CA ARG A 88 -5.35 -10.74 -3.68
C ARG A 88 -6.48 -9.92 -4.29
N ALA A 89 -6.47 -8.61 -4.02
CA ALA A 89 -7.37 -7.65 -4.65
C ALA A 89 -6.63 -6.92 -5.79
N ARG A 90 -7.36 -6.54 -6.84
CA ARG A 90 -6.79 -5.71 -7.92
C ARG A 90 -7.00 -4.24 -7.61
N ILE A 91 -5.93 -3.47 -7.66
CA ILE A 91 -5.94 -2.04 -7.39
C ILE A 91 -5.43 -1.32 -8.63
N ARG A 92 -6.18 -0.32 -9.08
CA ARG A 92 -5.70 0.66 -10.05
C ARG A 92 -5.10 1.84 -9.28
N LEU A 93 -3.81 2.06 -9.46
CA LEU A 93 -3.07 3.17 -8.89
C LEU A 93 -3.51 4.47 -9.55
N GLU A 94 -3.92 5.44 -8.75
CA GLU A 94 -4.27 6.78 -9.22
C GLU A 94 -3.08 7.72 -9.11
N SER A 95 -2.20 7.50 -8.13
CA SER A 95 -1.00 8.28 -7.94
C SER A 95 0.04 7.48 -7.16
N VAL A 96 1.29 7.60 -7.56
CA VAL A 96 2.46 7.02 -6.88
C VAL A 96 3.37 8.19 -6.53
N ALA A 97 3.83 8.24 -5.29
CA ALA A 97 4.79 9.22 -4.85
C ALA A 97 6.11 9.02 -5.62
N ASP A 98 6.61 10.08 -6.25
CA ASP A 98 8.01 10.16 -6.66
C ASP A 98 8.88 10.51 -5.45
N GLY A 99 10.21 10.50 -5.60
CA GLY A 99 11.18 10.51 -4.50
C GLY A 99 10.95 11.52 -3.34
N THR A 100 10.24 12.63 -3.57
CA THR A 100 9.87 13.63 -2.54
C THR A 100 8.38 13.65 -2.16
N GLY A 101 7.49 13.02 -2.93
CA GLY A 101 6.04 12.99 -2.69
C GLY A 101 5.57 11.96 -1.66
N ALA A 102 6.49 11.12 -1.14
CA ALA A 102 6.14 10.11 -0.16
C ALA A 102 5.91 10.74 1.22
N LEU A 103 4.77 10.45 1.84
CA LEU A 103 4.49 10.89 3.21
C LEU A 103 5.24 9.98 4.19
N SER A 104 6.40 10.42 4.66
CA SER A 104 7.23 9.64 5.57
C SER A 104 6.51 9.36 6.89
N ARG A 105 6.81 8.22 7.50
CA ARG A 105 6.30 7.79 8.81
C ARG A 105 6.62 8.83 9.86
N THR A 106 7.83 9.39 9.82
CA THR A 106 8.27 10.45 10.73
C THR A 106 7.38 11.68 10.60
N ALA A 107 7.08 12.12 9.37
CA ALA A 107 6.18 13.25 9.14
C ALA A 107 4.74 12.95 9.62
N LEU A 108 4.22 11.75 9.33
CA LEU A 108 2.88 11.33 9.77
C LEU A 108 2.79 11.34 11.31
N LEU A 109 3.78 10.80 12.01
CA LEU A 109 3.82 10.74 13.48
C LEU A 109 3.90 12.09 14.18
N ASN A 110 4.37 13.12 13.47
CA ASN A 110 4.40 14.50 13.98
C ASN A 110 3.02 15.17 13.98
N THR A 111 1.97 14.46 13.54
CA THR A 111 0.59 14.96 13.55
C THR A 111 -0.30 14.15 14.50
N PRO A 112 -1.32 14.76 15.14
CA PRO A 112 -2.28 14.02 15.97
C PRO A 112 -3.01 12.91 15.20
N MET A 113 -3.44 13.17 13.96
CA MET A 113 -4.14 12.18 13.13
C MET A 113 -3.24 11.04 12.66
N GLY A 114 -1.99 11.33 12.27
CA GLY A 114 -1.07 10.28 11.83
C GLY A 114 -0.69 9.29 12.94
N ARG A 115 -0.74 9.69 14.21
CA ARG A 115 -0.57 8.78 15.36
C ARG A 115 -1.73 7.79 15.53
N GLN A 116 -2.87 8.02 14.87
CA GLN A 116 -4.02 7.14 14.87
C GLN A 116 -3.99 6.10 13.73
N LEU A 117 -2.95 6.12 12.89
CA LEU A 117 -2.81 5.14 11.81
C LEU A 117 -2.71 3.71 12.38
N PRO A 118 -3.58 2.79 11.94
CA PRO A 118 -3.75 1.48 12.57
C PRO A 118 -2.55 0.53 12.39
N ASN A 119 -1.69 0.79 11.39
CA ASN A 119 -0.50 0.01 11.13
C ASN A 119 0.68 0.34 12.04
N LEU A 120 0.69 1.53 12.67
CA LEU A 120 1.81 1.98 13.49
C LEU A 120 1.94 1.23 14.83
N PRO A 121 0.85 0.92 15.57
CA PRO A 121 0.92 0.07 16.76
C PRO A 121 1.02 -1.42 16.41
N ASN A 122 0.50 -1.85 15.25
CA ASN A 122 0.33 -3.26 14.86
C ASN A 122 1.01 -3.61 13.51
N GLY A 123 2.30 -3.31 13.36
CA GLY A 123 3.04 -3.44 12.09
C GLY A 123 3.20 -4.86 11.51
N GLN A 124 2.56 -5.88 12.08
CA GLN A 124 2.57 -7.26 11.57
C GLN A 124 1.41 -7.56 10.59
N GLY A 125 0.43 -6.66 10.46
CA GLY A 125 -0.66 -6.80 9.49
C GLY A 125 -0.23 -6.45 8.06
N THR A 126 -0.96 -6.99 7.08
CA THR A 126 -0.73 -6.68 5.64
C THR A 126 -1.73 -5.65 5.12
N ASN A 127 -2.88 -5.53 5.77
CA ASN A 127 -3.92 -4.57 5.42
C ASN A 127 -4.74 -4.16 6.65
N PHE A 128 -5.12 -2.87 6.71
CA PHE A 128 -5.79 -2.25 7.84
C PHE A 128 -6.95 -1.39 7.36
N LEU A 129 -8.08 -1.49 8.06
CA LEU A 129 -9.20 -0.57 7.87
C LEU A 129 -8.83 0.80 8.47
N LEU A 130 -9.03 1.86 7.69
CA LEU A 130 -8.85 3.22 8.18
C LEU A 130 -10.17 3.71 8.79
N PRO A 131 -10.16 4.29 9.99
CA PRO A 131 -11.27 5.09 10.50
C PRO A 131 -11.60 6.25 9.54
N ASP A 132 -12.87 6.64 9.47
CA ASP A 132 -13.35 7.63 8.49
C ASP A 132 -12.66 9.00 8.64
N ASP A 133 -12.40 9.43 9.87
CA ASP A 133 -11.70 10.68 10.18
C ASP A 133 -10.23 10.65 9.72
N VAL A 134 -9.54 9.52 9.97
CA VAL A 134 -8.16 9.30 9.50
C VAL A 134 -8.12 9.19 7.97
N ALA A 135 -9.10 8.53 7.35
CA ALA A 135 -9.21 8.40 5.90
C ALA A 135 -9.41 9.75 5.22
N GLY A 136 -10.33 10.58 5.75
CA GLY A 136 -10.57 11.94 5.24
C GLY A 136 -9.34 12.84 5.40
N TRP A 137 -8.67 12.77 6.54
CA TRP A 137 -7.41 13.48 6.76
C TRP A 137 -6.31 13.05 5.77
N LEU A 138 -6.16 11.75 5.54
CA LEU A 138 -5.20 11.22 4.56
C LEU A 138 -5.51 11.68 3.14
N ASP A 139 -6.78 11.75 2.73
CA ASP A 139 -7.15 12.21 1.38
C ASP A 139 -6.76 13.67 1.16
N ILE A 140 -7.03 14.53 2.14
CA ILE A 140 -6.58 15.93 2.12
C ILE A 140 -5.06 15.99 2.07
N LEU A 141 -4.36 15.32 2.99
CA LEU A 141 -2.91 15.37 3.09
C LEU A 141 -2.21 14.86 1.82
N TRP A 142 -2.71 13.75 1.25
CA TRP A 142 -2.19 13.16 0.02
C TRP A 142 -2.40 14.09 -1.18
N SER A 143 -3.59 14.70 -1.31
CA SER A 143 -3.90 15.62 -2.41
C SER A 143 -3.00 16.87 -2.43
N GLN A 144 -2.48 17.28 -1.27
CA GLN A 144 -1.54 18.40 -1.14
C GLN A 144 -0.11 18.02 -1.51
N HIS A 145 0.28 16.76 -1.34
CA HIS A 145 1.66 16.28 -1.54
C HIS A 145 1.90 15.64 -2.90
N VAL A 146 0.88 15.07 -3.52
CA VAL A 146 0.96 14.44 -4.84
C VAL A 146 -0.20 14.97 -5.68
N PRO A 147 0.04 15.94 -6.59
CA PRO A 147 -0.99 16.45 -7.48
C PRO A 147 -1.58 15.31 -8.31
N ARG A 148 -2.90 15.30 -8.50
CA ARG A 148 -3.54 14.36 -9.44
C ARG A 148 -3.03 14.67 -10.85
N SER A 149 -2.43 13.67 -11.51
CA SER A 149 -2.01 13.73 -12.92
C SER A 149 -3.20 13.65 -13.86
#